data_AF-A0A4V1IEZ7-F1
#
_entry.id   AF-A0A4V1IEZ7-F1
#
_cell.length_a   1.000
_cell.length_b   1.000
_cell.length_c   1.000
_cell.angle_alpha   90.00
_cell.angle_beta   90.00
_cell.angle_gamma   90.00
#
_symmetry.space_group_name_H-M   'P 1'
#
loop_
_entity.id
_entity.type
_entity.pdbx_description
1 polymer ?
#
loop_
_entity_poly.entity_id
_entity_poly.type
_entity_poly.pdbx_seq_one_letter_code
_entity_poly.pdbx_strand_id
1 'polypeptide(L)'
;MTGTDSSESPAALREDAARYDEIADGLEDLLAELRDEEIKDSRLEGLFDEVSSSDPNIWNTVSAFIDVEDGEAVITDESKLARGSWAPEIIEGCDTLITLDIEYGMMPDEFKYTAGKKLTQRIEEFREQAADARARADDLERRADE
;
A
#
# COMPACT_ATOMS: atom_id res chain seq x y z
N MET A 1 38.25 6.59 -5.09
CA MET A 1 37.09 7.50 -5.00
C MET A 1 35.95 6.65 -4.48
N THR A 2 35.68 6.73 -3.18
CA THR A 2 34.52 6.08 -2.56
C THR A 2 33.31 6.89 -2.98
N GLY A 3 32.49 6.33 -3.88
CA GLY A 3 31.16 6.86 -4.14
C GLY A 3 30.38 6.71 -2.85
N THR A 4 30.06 7.84 -2.22
CA THR A 4 29.07 7.84 -1.15
C THR A 4 27.75 7.45 -1.80
N ASP A 5 27.27 6.25 -1.49
CA ASP A 5 25.90 5.81 -1.74
C ASP A 5 24.96 6.97 -1.41
N SER A 6 24.41 7.59 -2.45
CA SER A 6 23.60 8.81 -2.30
C SER A 6 22.24 8.52 -1.64
N SER A 7 21.89 7.24 -1.51
CA SER A 7 20.72 6.70 -0.80
C SER A 7 20.79 6.83 0.73
N GLU A 8 21.96 7.14 1.31
CA GLU A 8 22.10 7.31 2.77
C GLU A 8 22.37 8.77 3.18
N SER A 9 22.17 9.75 2.30
CA SER A 9 22.33 11.16 2.67
C SER A 9 21.12 11.66 3.48
N PRO A 10 21.29 12.62 4.40
CA PRO A 10 20.15 13.22 5.13
C PRO A 10 19.08 13.80 4.20
N ALA A 11 19.49 14.37 3.06
CA ALA A 11 18.57 14.90 2.06
C ALA A 11 17.73 13.78 1.41
N ALA A 12 18.37 12.69 0.98
CA ALA A 12 17.67 11.54 0.40
C ALA A 12 16.71 10.90 1.41
N LEU A 13 17.13 10.71 2.67
CA LEU A 13 16.27 10.19 3.72
C LEU A 13 15.04 11.09 4.00
N ARG A 14 15.18 12.40 3.85
CA ARG A 14 14.03 13.32 3.97
C ARG A 14 13.10 13.24 2.77
N GLU A 15 13.62 13.03 1.57
CA GLU A 15 12.84 12.78 0.36
C GLU A 15 12.06 11.46 0.50
N ASP A 16 12.72 10.39 0.94
CA ASP A 16 12.07 9.11 1.24
C ASP A 16 10.97 9.26 2.30
N ALA A 17 11.23 9.99 3.39
CA ALA A 17 10.24 10.25 4.41
C ALA A 17 9.02 11.02 3.89
N ALA A 18 9.22 11.97 2.98
CA ALA A 18 8.14 12.71 2.35
C ALA A 18 7.31 11.80 1.44
N ARG A 19 7.98 10.96 0.63
CA ARG A 19 7.31 9.97 -0.22
C ARG A 19 6.48 8.97 0.60
N TYR A 20 7.02 8.46 1.70
CA TYR A 20 6.27 7.54 2.57
C TYR A 20 5.04 8.20 3.20
N ASP A 21 5.12 9.47 3.59
CA ASP A 21 3.95 10.20 4.08
C ASP A 21 2.91 10.44 2.97
N GLU A 22 3.34 10.76 1.76
CA GLU A 22 2.44 10.90 0.60
C GLU A 22 1.69 9.60 0.32
N ILE A 23 2.39 8.46 0.33
CA ILE A 23 1.76 7.15 0.18
C ILE A 23 0.75 6.90 1.31
N ALA A 24 1.12 7.18 2.56
CA ALA A 24 0.23 7.01 3.70
C ALA A 24 -1.03 7.88 3.59
N ASP A 25 -0.89 9.14 3.17
CA ASP A 25 -2.00 10.07 2.97
C ASP A 25 -2.96 9.56 1.87
N GLY A 26 -2.43 9.12 0.72
CA GLY A 26 -3.27 8.56 -0.35
C GLY A 26 -4.02 7.29 0.07
N LEU A 27 -3.40 6.44 0.89
CA LEU A 27 -4.06 5.26 1.45
C LEU A 27 -5.11 5.62 2.51
N GLU A 28 -4.93 6.69 3.27
CA GLU A 28 -5.92 7.20 4.23
C GLU A 28 -7.17 7.70 3.51
N ASP A 29 -7.01 8.39 2.37
CA ASP A 29 -8.12 8.81 1.52
C ASP A 29 -8.88 7.61 0.93
N LEU A 30 -8.15 6.60 0.44
CA LEU A 30 -8.75 5.35 -0.03
C LEU A 30 -9.51 4.62 1.08
N LEU A 31 -8.98 4.61 2.30
CA LEU A 31 -9.64 4.03 3.47
C LEU A 31 -10.90 4.81 3.86
N ALA A 32 -10.88 6.13 3.76
CA ALA A 32 -12.04 6.98 4.02
C ALA A 32 -13.15 6.71 2.99
N GLU A 33 -12.82 6.64 1.70
CA GLU A 33 -13.74 6.26 0.63
C GLU A 33 -14.37 4.89 0.91
N LEU A 34 -13.55 3.87 1.20
CA LEU A 34 -14.04 2.53 1.51
C LEU A 34 -15.02 2.51 2.69
N ARG A 35 -14.80 3.36 3.70
CA ARG A 35 -15.66 3.47 4.88
C ARG A 35 -16.97 4.16 4.55
N ASP A 36 -16.90 5.31 3.88
CA ASP A 36 -18.00 6.27 3.79
C ASP A 36 -18.86 6.10 2.52
N GLU A 37 -18.31 5.51 1.46
CA GLU A 37 -18.96 5.35 0.16
C GLU A 37 -19.47 3.91 -0.07
N GLU A 38 -20.40 3.71 -1.01
CA GLU A 38 -20.78 2.36 -1.42
C GLU A 38 -19.62 1.71 -2.20
N ILE A 39 -19.43 0.39 -2.09
CA ILE A 39 -18.35 -0.30 -2.84
C ILE A 39 -18.56 -0.15 -4.34
N LYS A 40 -19.82 -0.13 -4.75
CA LYS A 40 -20.21 0.09 -6.12
C LYS A 40 -19.81 1.52 -6.52
N ASP A 41 -19.09 1.66 -7.61
CA ASP A 41 -18.47 2.91 -8.07
C ASP A 41 -17.24 3.37 -7.26
N SER A 42 -16.77 2.58 -6.28
CA SER A 42 -15.52 2.85 -5.55
C SER A 42 -14.29 2.37 -6.32
N ARG A 43 -13.12 2.92 -6.00
CA ARG A 43 -11.82 2.49 -6.56
C ARG A 43 -11.51 1.01 -6.29
N LEU A 44 -12.11 0.42 -5.25
CA LEU A 44 -11.94 -0.99 -4.86
C LEU A 44 -13.04 -1.92 -5.37
N GLU A 45 -13.97 -1.45 -6.20
CA GLU A 45 -15.05 -2.27 -6.78
C GLU A 45 -14.50 -3.52 -7.49
N GLY A 46 -13.50 -3.34 -8.35
CA GLY A 46 -12.88 -4.45 -9.08
C GLY A 46 -12.24 -5.49 -8.16
N LEU A 47 -11.61 -5.05 -7.07
CA LEU A 47 -11.06 -5.96 -6.07
C LEU A 47 -12.17 -6.74 -5.35
N PHE A 48 -13.27 -6.08 -5.01
CA PHE A 48 -14.42 -6.73 -4.37
C PHE A 48 -15.07 -7.77 -5.28
N ASP A 49 -15.25 -7.44 -6.57
CA ASP A 49 -15.80 -8.37 -7.56
C ASP A 49 -14.93 -9.62 -7.66
N GLU A 50 -13.61 -9.47 -7.70
CA GLU A 50 -12.70 -10.60 -7.74
C GLU A 50 -12.74 -11.44 -6.46
N VAL A 51 -12.67 -10.80 -5.28
CA VAL A 51 -12.75 -11.51 -3.98
C VAL A 51 -14.04 -12.31 -3.86
N SER A 52 -15.17 -11.73 -4.26
CA SER A 52 -16.51 -12.28 -4.01
C SER A 52 -16.98 -13.26 -5.08
N SER A 53 -16.42 -13.22 -6.29
CA SER A 53 -16.91 -14.03 -7.43
C SER A 53 -15.92 -15.06 -7.97
N SER A 54 -14.61 -14.94 -7.68
CA SER A 54 -13.61 -15.90 -8.14
C SER A 54 -13.79 -17.29 -7.51
N ASP A 55 -13.46 -18.34 -8.27
CA ASP A 55 -13.55 -19.74 -7.79
C ASP A 55 -12.40 -20.05 -6.80
N PRO A 56 -12.70 -20.28 -5.51
CA PRO A 56 -11.69 -20.51 -4.47
C PRO A 56 -10.89 -21.80 -4.69
N ASN A 57 -11.38 -22.73 -5.53
CA ASN A 57 -10.68 -23.97 -5.86
C ASN A 57 -9.56 -23.74 -6.90
N ILE A 58 -9.63 -22.63 -7.63
CA ILE A 58 -8.66 -22.23 -8.65
C ILE A 58 -7.69 -21.19 -8.07
N TRP A 59 -8.23 -20.17 -7.40
CA TRP A 59 -7.50 -19.04 -6.84
C TRP A 59 -7.83 -18.93 -5.35
N ASN A 60 -6.89 -18.66 -4.47
CA ASN A 60 -7.19 -18.44 -3.05
C ASN A 60 -6.92 -17.01 -2.58
N THR A 61 -6.20 -16.20 -3.35
CA THR A 61 -5.94 -14.80 -3.01
C THR A 61 -6.05 -13.90 -4.25
N VAL A 62 -6.37 -12.64 -3.99
CA VAL A 62 -6.33 -11.56 -4.96
C VAL A 62 -5.61 -10.36 -4.34
N SER A 63 -4.83 -9.65 -5.14
CA SER A 63 -4.15 -8.43 -4.70
C SER A 63 -4.50 -7.25 -5.59
N ALA A 64 -4.76 -6.10 -4.96
CA ALA A 64 -4.80 -4.81 -5.62
C ALA A 64 -3.47 -4.11 -5.43
N PHE A 65 -2.86 -3.68 -6.53
CA PHE A 65 -1.66 -2.85 -6.52
C PHE A 65 -2.07 -1.39 -6.55
N ILE A 66 -1.45 -0.63 -5.67
CA ILE A 66 -1.79 0.75 -5.39
C ILE A 66 -0.55 1.58 -5.71
N ASP A 67 -0.73 2.53 -6.60
CA ASP A 67 0.23 3.57 -6.90
C ASP A 67 -0.30 4.89 -6.34
N VAL A 68 0.54 5.69 -5.70
CA VAL A 68 0.13 6.99 -5.16
C VAL A 68 0.79 8.09 -5.96
N GLU A 69 -0.01 8.78 -6.76
CA GLU A 69 0.43 9.89 -7.61
C GLU A 69 -0.22 11.19 -7.10
N ASP A 70 0.61 12.19 -6.78
CA ASP A 70 0.16 13.49 -6.26
C ASP A 70 -0.73 13.36 -5.00
N GLY A 71 -0.40 12.40 -4.12
CA GLY A 71 -1.17 12.08 -2.92
C GLY A 71 -2.49 11.35 -3.15
N GLU A 72 -2.83 10.98 -4.40
CA GLU A 72 -4.04 10.22 -4.71
C GLU A 72 -3.71 8.74 -4.97
N ALA A 73 -4.37 7.84 -4.22
CA ALA A 73 -4.23 6.41 -4.44
C ALA A 73 -4.99 5.95 -5.70
N VAL A 74 -4.25 5.46 -6.69
CA VAL A 74 -4.74 4.86 -7.92
C VAL A 74 -4.63 3.35 -7.81
N ILE A 75 -5.77 2.66 -7.96
CA ILE A 75 -5.79 1.21 -8.08
C ILE A 75 -5.49 0.87 -9.53
N THR A 76 -4.39 0.16 -9.75
CA THR A 76 -4.09 -0.34 -11.09
C THR A 76 -5.16 -1.34 -11.53
N ASP A 77 -5.48 -1.35 -12.83
CA ASP A 77 -6.51 -2.23 -13.41
C ASP A 77 -6.22 -3.74 -13.25
N GLU A 78 -5.03 -4.10 -12.78
CA GLU A 78 -4.59 -5.50 -12.65
C GLU A 78 -4.73 -6.02 -11.22
N SER A 79 -5.93 -6.46 -10.86
CA SER A 79 -6.08 -7.39 -9.74
C SER A 79 -5.41 -8.72 -10.09
N LYS A 80 -4.36 -9.13 -9.36
CA LYS A 80 -3.67 -10.40 -9.66
C LYS A 80 -4.23 -11.52 -8.79
N LEU A 81 -4.92 -12.46 -9.44
CA LEU A 81 -5.35 -13.72 -8.85
C LEU A 81 -4.16 -14.67 -8.66
N ALA A 82 -4.10 -15.31 -7.50
CA ALA A 82 -3.00 -16.19 -7.14
C ALA A 82 -3.49 -17.49 -6.48
N ARG A 83 -2.68 -18.54 -6.64
CA ARG A 83 -2.90 -19.87 -6.04
C ARG A 83 -1.75 -20.23 -5.07
N GLY A 84 -2.08 -20.70 -3.87
CA GLY A 84 -1.14 -21.00 -2.78
C GLY A 84 -0.78 -19.77 -1.93
N SER A 85 0.27 -19.90 -1.11
CA SER A 85 0.81 -18.82 -0.27
C SER A 85 1.71 -17.84 -1.03
N TRP A 86 1.52 -17.69 -2.34
CA TRP A 86 2.34 -16.81 -3.14
C TRP A 86 2.02 -15.36 -2.77
N ALA A 87 2.97 -14.68 -2.13
CA ALA A 87 2.94 -13.23 -1.99
C ALA A 87 3.39 -12.64 -3.32
N PRO A 88 2.52 -11.94 -4.07
CA PRO A 88 2.94 -11.31 -5.31
C PRO A 88 4.06 -10.30 -5.02
N GLU A 89 5.09 -10.29 -5.88
CA GLU A 89 6.06 -9.20 -5.87
C GLU A 89 5.34 -7.92 -6.29
N ILE A 90 5.68 -6.79 -5.65
CA ILE A 90 5.17 -5.48 -6.05
C ILE A 90 5.58 -5.26 -7.52
N ILE A 91 4.61 -4.94 -8.37
CA ILE A 91 4.86 -4.67 -9.79
C ILE A 91 5.61 -3.34 -9.90
N GLU A 92 6.50 -3.23 -10.89
CA GLU A 92 7.24 -2.00 -11.18
C GLU A 92 6.25 -0.84 -11.43
N GLY A 93 6.43 0.27 -10.71
CA GLY A 93 5.53 1.43 -10.79
C GLY A 93 4.31 1.35 -9.86
N CYS A 94 4.38 0.56 -8.78
CA CYS A 94 3.43 0.64 -7.68
C CYS A 94 4.17 0.87 -6.36
N ASP A 95 3.60 1.70 -5.49
CA ASP A 95 4.14 1.96 -4.16
C ASP A 95 3.80 0.84 -3.17
N THR A 96 2.62 0.23 -3.31
CA THR A 96 2.19 -0.82 -2.38
C THR A 96 1.15 -1.78 -2.98
N LEU A 97 0.73 -2.73 -2.17
CA LEU A 97 -0.38 -3.63 -2.47
C LEU A 97 -1.12 -4.05 -1.21
N ILE A 98 -2.40 -4.36 -1.36
CA ILE A 98 -3.19 -5.11 -0.38
C ILE A 98 -3.57 -6.47 -0.96
N THR A 99 -3.46 -7.52 -0.15
CA THR A 99 -3.83 -8.88 -0.53
C THR A 99 -4.97 -9.36 0.35
N LEU A 100 -5.99 -9.93 -0.28
CA LEU A 100 -7.18 -10.50 0.35
C LEU A 100 -7.32 -11.97 -0.04
N ASP A 101 -7.85 -12.77 0.88
CA ASP A 101 -8.26 -14.13 0.59
C ASP A 101 -9.58 -14.11 -0.19
N ILE A 102 -9.69 -14.96 -1.21
CA ILE A 102 -10.90 -15.09 -2.02
C ILE A 102 -11.94 -15.84 -1.18
N GLU A 103 -13.10 -15.21 -1.04
CA GLU A 103 -14.23 -15.79 -0.34
C GLU A 103 -15.47 -15.64 -1.22
N TYR A 104 -15.85 -16.76 -1.83
CA TYR A 104 -17.01 -16.79 -2.72
C TYR A 104 -18.28 -16.38 -1.97
N GLY A 105 -18.91 -15.30 -2.44
CA GLY A 105 -20.08 -14.70 -1.82
C GLY A 105 -19.77 -13.76 -0.64
N MET A 106 -18.53 -13.26 -0.51
CA MET A 106 -18.16 -12.26 0.50
C MET A 106 -19.14 -11.08 0.49
N MET A 107 -19.60 -10.69 1.68
CA MET A 107 -20.49 -9.55 1.83
C MET A 107 -19.72 -8.21 1.73
N PRO A 108 -20.33 -7.14 1.21
CA PRO A 108 -19.72 -5.81 1.16
C PRO A 108 -19.13 -5.34 2.49
N ASP A 109 -19.86 -5.49 3.60
CA ASP A 109 -19.39 -5.06 4.93
C ASP A 109 -18.15 -5.84 5.39
N GLU A 110 -18.08 -7.13 5.05
CA GLU A 110 -16.94 -8.00 5.35
C GLU A 110 -15.72 -7.65 4.50
N PHE A 111 -15.95 -7.32 3.22
CA PHE A 111 -14.90 -6.77 2.36
C PHE A 111 -14.36 -5.47 2.92
N LYS A 112 -15.23 -4.50 3.24
CA LYS A 112 -14.83 -3.20 3.82
C LYS A 112 -14.01 -3.38 5.08
N TYR A 113 -14.43 -4.28 5.97
CA TYR A 113 -13.68 -4.59 7.18
C TYR A 113 -12.30 -5.17 6.87
N THR A 114 -12.22 -6.15 5.99
CA THR A 114 -10.98 -6.87 5.69
C THR A 114 -9.99 -6.01 4.91
N ALA A 115 -10.45 -5.37 3.83
CA ALA A 115 -9.67 -4.43 3.04
C ALA A 115 -9.25 -3.22 3.87
N GLY A 116 -10.17 -2.65 4.67
CA GLY A 116 -9.87 -1.53 5.56
C GLY A 116 -8.78 -1.87 6.57
N LYS A 117 -8.82 -3.07 7.16
CA LYS A 117 -7.75 -3.55 8.04
C LYS A 117 -6.41 -3.66 7.32
N LYS A 118 -6.37 -4.14 6.08
CA LYS A 118 -5.13 -4.20 5.29
C LYS A 118 -4.58 -2.82 4.95
N LEU A 119 -5.46 -1.88 4.57
CA LEU A 119 -5.08 -0.49 4.32
C LEU A 119 -4.50 0.16 5.57
N THR A 120 -5.16 0.02 6.73
CA THR A 120 -4.66 0.53 8.01
C THR A 120 -3.27 -0.01 8.34
N GLN A 121 -3.03 -1.31 8.14
CA GLN A 121 -1.71 -1.91 8.34
C GLN A 121 -0.64 -1.25 7.44
N ARG A 122 -0.95 -1.05 6.16
CA ARG A 122 -0.03 -0.38 5.22
C ARG A 122 0.23 1.08 5.58
N ILE A 123 -0.80 1.82 5.97
CA ILE A 123 -0.68 3.20 6.45
C ILE A 123 0.28 3.27 7.63
N GLU A 124 0.07 2.42 8.65
CA GLU A 124 0.93 2.36 9.83
C GLU A 124 2.40 2.03 9.45
N GLU A 125 2.61 1.05 8.56
CA GLU A 125 3.94 0.69 8.04
C GLU A 125 4.65 1.89 7.39
N PHE A 126 3.97 2.63 6.50
CA PHE A 126 4.57 3.78 5.82
C PHE A 126 4.83 4.95 6.76
N ARG A 127 3.93 5.21 7.72
CA ARG A 127 4.15 6.22 8.76
C ARG A 127 5.37 5.89 9.63
N GLU A 128 5.56 4.61 9.98
CA GLU A 128 6.75 4.15 10.70
C GLU A 128 8.03 4.33 9.86
N GLN A 129 7.99 3.97 8.58
CA GLN A 129 9.12 4.17 7.65
C GLN A 129 9.48 5.65 7.49
N ALA A 130 8.48 6.54 7.38
CA ALA A 130 8.69 7.98 7.32
C ALA A 130 9.36 8.51 8.60
N ALA A 131 8.92 8.05 9.77
CA ALA A 131 9.51 8.42 11.05
C ALA A 131 10.95 7.92 11.20
N ASP A 132 11.23 6.67 10.81
CA ASP A 132 12.57 6.09 10.86
C ASP A 132 13.53 6.82 9.91
N ALA A 133 13.09 7.13 8.68
CA ALA A 133 13.89 7.88 7.72
C ALA A 133 14.27 9.28 8.25
N ARG A 134 13.33 10.00 8.88
CA ARG A 134 13.61 11.29 9.55
C ARG A 134 14.61 11.14 10.69
N ALA A 135 14.41 10.14 11.56
CA ALA A 135 15.29 9.91 12.70
C ALA A 135 16.73 9.60 12.26
N ARG A 136 16.89 8.82 11.18
CA ARG A 136 18.19 8.54 10.57
C ARG A 136 18.82 9.78 9.95
N ALA A 137 18.05 10.61 9.25
CA ALA A 137 18.55 11.88 8.69
C ALA A 137 19.10 12.79 9.80
N ASP A 138 18.35 12.94 10.88
CA ASP A 138 18.73 13.77 12.03
C ASP A 138 19.95 13.20 12.78
N ASP A 139 20.13 11.87 12.83
CA ASP A 139 21.33 11.24 13.39
C ASP A 139 22.59 11.55 12.56
N LEU A 140 22.49 11.43 11.25
CA LEU A 140 23.61 11.67 10.34
C LEU A 140 24.05 13.13 10.35
N GLU A 141 23.11 14.08 10.41
CA GLU A 141 23.44 15.50 10.51
C GLU A 141 24.14 15.84 11.83
N ARG A 142 23.61 15.31 12.95
CA ARG A 142 24.24 15.52 14.27
C ARG A 142 25.68 15.02 14.31
N ARG A 143 25.94 13.86 13.69
CA ARG A 143 27.29 13.26 13.63
C ARG A 143 28.21 13.97 12.65
N ALA A 144 27.68 14.71 11.68
CA ALA A 144 28.46 15.53 10.77
C ALA A 144 28.90 16.87 11.40
N ASP A 145 28.15 17.34 12.39
CA ASP A 145 28.41 18.57 13.16
C ASP A 145 29.36 18.34 14.37
N GLU A 146 29.69 17.08 14.70
CA GLU A 146 30.66 16.66 15.75
C GLU A 146 32.10 16.51 15.22
#